data_AF-K0INE4-F1
#
_entry.id   AF-K0INE4-F1
#
_cell.length_a   1.000
_cell.length_b   1.000
_cell.length_c   1.000
_cell.angle_alpha   90.00
_cell.angle_beta   90.00
_cell.angle_gamma   90.00
#
_symmetry.space_group_name_H-M   'P 1'
#
loop_
_entity.id
_entity.type
_entity.pdbx_description
1 polymer ?
#
loop_
_entity_poly.entity_id
_entity_poly.type
_entity_poly.pdbx_seq_one_letter_code
_entity_poly.pdbx_strand_id
1 'polypeptide(L)' 'MAVERKKEEPTKDDQGVPPEIDTHYQMYGKHAWEVEYGERCPACNKRIDEFGFCACGSSQ' A
#
# COMPACT_ATOMS: atom_id res chain seq x y z
N MET A 1 22.20 -26.34 7.70
CA MET A 1 21.26 -25.24 7.99
C MET A 1 20.93 -24.56 6.67
N ALA A 2 19.80 -24.88 6.08
CA ALA A 2 19.31 -24.18 4.89
C ALA A 2 17.82 -23.94 5.14
N VAL A 3 17.47 -22.69 5.47
CA VAL A 3 16.07 -22.28 5.62
C VAL A 3 15.54 -22.02 4.22
N GLU A 4 14.78 -22.98 3.71
CA GLU A 4 14.09 -22.89 2.43
C GLU A 4 12.98 -21.85 2.54
N ARG A 5 13.23 -20.65 2.00
CA ARG A 5 12.27 -19.54 1.93
C ARG A 5 11.23 -19.88 0.87
N LYS A 6 10.08 -20.41 1.28
CA LYS A 6 8.92 -20.56 0.40
C LYS A 6 8.43 -19.16 -0.01
N LYS A 7 8.54 -18.85 -1.30
CA LYS A 7 7.85 -17.73 -1.94
C LYS A 7 6.43 -18.18 -2.19
N GLU A 8 5.48 -17.65 -1.42
CA GLU A 8 4.06 -17.82 -1.70
C GLU A 8 3.62 -16.75 -2.71
N GLU A 9 2.98 -17.21 -3.78
CA GLU A 9 2.50 -16.42 -4.90
C GLU A 9 1.10 -15.89 -4.57
N PRO A 10 0.81 -14.58 -4.67
CA PRO A 10 -0.49 -14.05 -4.28
C PRO A 10 -1.51 -14.27 -5.40
N THR A 11 -2.37 -15.27 -5.24
CA THR A 11 -3.56 -15.44 -6.08
C THR A 11 -4.80 -14.91 -5.36
N LYS A 12 -5.29 -13.78 -5.88
CA LYS A 12 -6.71 -13.41 -6.05
C LYS A 12 -7.65 -13.60 -4.85
N ASP A 13 -7.99 -12.45 -4.26
CA ASP A 13 -9.20 -12.23 -3.46
C ASP A 13 -9.27 -13.03 -2.14
N ASP A 14 -8.15 -13.07 -1.41
CA ASP A 14 -8.00 -13.68 -0.08
C ASP A 14 -6.85 -12.93 0.64
N GLN A 15 -7.15 -11.79 1.24
CA GLN A 15 -6.13 -10.93 1.85
C GLN A 15 -5.81 -11.38 3.29
N GLY A 16 -5.84 -12.69 3.58
CA GLY A 16 -5.74 -13.36 4.89
C GLY A 16 -4.46 -13.13 5.70
N VAL A 17 -3.99 -11.88 5.72
CA VAL A 17 -2.92 -11.35 6.54
C VAL A 17 -3.54 -11.02 7.90
N PRO A 18 -3.20 -11.77 8.97
CA PRO A 18 -3.71 -11.45 10.29
C PRO A 18 -3.21 -10.06 10.74
N PRO A 19 -4.03 -9.29 11.47
CA PRO A 19 -3.75 -7.90 11.81
C PRO A 19 -2.49 -7.72 12.69
N GLU A 20 -2.01 -8.80 13.31
CA GLU A 20 -0.78 -8.88 14.09
C GLU A 20 0.51 -8.76 13.24
N ILE A 21 0.48 -9.18 11.98
CA ILE A 21 1.62 -9.06 11.05
C ILE A 21 1.41 -7.97 10.00
N ASP A 22 0.20 -7.41 9.90
CA ASP A 22 -0.10 -6.30 9.01
C ASP A 22 0.40 -4.98 9.60
N THR A 23 1.67 -4.67 9.31
CA THR A 23 2.31 -3.43 9.77
C THR A 23 1.61 -2.17 9.30
N HIS A 24 0.93 -2.20 8.15
CA HIS A 24 0.19 -1.04 7.65
C HIS A 24 -1.10 -0.82 8.46
N TYR A 25 -1.85 -1.87 8.72
CA TYR A 25 -3.03 -1.87 9.60
C TYR A 25 -2.67 -1.44 11.02
N GLN A 26 -1.54 -1.90 11.57
CA GLN A 26 -1.09 -1.49 12.90
C GLN A 26 -0.73 0.00 12.99
N MET A 27 -0.18 0.58 11.92
CA MET A 27 0.22 2.00 11.91
C MET A 27 -0.93 2.94 11.55
N TYR A 28 -1.77 2.55 10.60
CA TYR A 28 -2.76 3.43 9.96
C TYR A 28 -4.21 3.03 10.20
N GLY A 29 -4.47 1.86 10.81
CA GLY A 29 -5.82 1.35 11.07
C GLY A 29 -6.60 0.90 9.84
N LYS A 30 -5.96 0.85 8.68
CA LYS A 30 -6.49 0.33 7.40
C LYS A 30 -5.44 -0.58 6.77
N HIS A 31 -5.85 -1.58 5.99
CA HIS A 31 -4.90 -2.43 5.29
C HIS A 31 -4.28 -1.71 4.08
N ALA A 32 -3.07 -2.12 3.68
CA ALA A 32 -2.33 -1.43 2.60
C ALA A 32 -3.06 -1.44 1.24
N TRP A 33 -3.89 -2.44 1.01
CA TRP A 33 -4.71 -2.58 -0.19
C TRP A 33 -6.04 -1.82 -0.11
N GLU A 34 -6.49 -1.47 1.09
CA GLU A 34 -7.65 -0.59 1.30
C GLU A 34 -7.28 0.88 1.10
N VAL A 35 -6.00 1.19 0.92
CA VAL A 35 -5.57 2.55 0.60
C VAL A 35 -5.97 2.87 -0.84
N GLU A 36 -7.03 3.65 -0.98
CA GLU A 36 -7.42 4.26 -2.24
C GLU A 36 -6.40 5.36 -2.60
N TYR A 37 -5.68 5.16 -3.70
CA TYR A 37 -4.76 6.16 -4.23
C TYR A 37 -5.44 6.89 -5.38
N GLY A 38 -5.42 8.22 -5.35
CA GLY A 38 -5.91 9.05 -6.43
C GLY A 38 -5.06 8.96 -7.70
N GLU A 39 -5.32 9.88 -8.64
CA GLU A 39 -4.55 9.97 -9.87
C GLU A 39 -3.06 10.21 -9.61
N ARG A 40 -2.21 9.90 -10.58
CA ARG A 40 -0.79 10.25 -10.49
C ARG A 40 -0.61 11.71 -10.89
N CYS A 41 0.13 12.45 -10.09
CA CYS A 41 0.43 13.83 -10.44
C CYS A 41 1.31 13.88 -11.70
N PRO A 42 0.97 14.71 -12.69
CA PRO A 42 1.65 14.76 -13.99
C PRO A 42 3.09 15.28 -13.89
N ALA A 43 3.42 16.01 -12.82
CA ALA A 43 4.76 16.56 -12.61
C ALA A 43 5.72 15.55 -11.95
N CYS A 44 5.28 14.91 -10.87
CA CYS A 44 6.12 14.04 -10.03
C CYS A 44 5.92 12.53 -10.33
N ASN A 45 4.86 12.18 -11.07
CA ASN A 45 4.40 10.81 -11.32
C ASN A 45 4.19 9.96 -10.03
N LYS A 46 4.10 10.61 -8.87
CA LYS A 46 3.67 10.00 -7.61
C LYS A 46 2.16 10.12 -7.48
N ARG A 47 1.59 9.22 -6.68
CA ARG A 47 0.16 9.17 -6.38
C ARG A 47 -0.25 10.42 -5.60
N ILE A 48 -1.39 10.99 -6.00
CA ILE A 48 -2.07 12.06 -5.28
C ILE A 48 -2.83 11.44 -4.12
N ASP A 49 -2.71 12.04 -2.94
CA ASP A 49 -3.41 11.62 -1.73
C ASP A 49 -4.88 12.09 -1.72
N GLU A 50 -5.64 11.62 -0.74
CA GLU A 50 -7.07 11.90 -0.58
C GLU A 50 -7.39 13.41 -0.43
N PHE A 51 -6.39 14.24 -0.13
CA PHE A 51 -6.52 15.69 -0.02
C PHE A 51 -6.12 16.44 -1.29
N GLY A 52 -5.76 15.74 -2.37
CA GLY A 52 -5.37 16.34 -3.64
C GLY A 52 -3.90 16.76 -3.74
N PHE A 53 -3.05 16.32 -2.80
CA PHE A 53 -1.62 16.66 -2.82
C PHE A 53 -0.76 15.51 -3.35
N CYS A 54 0.27 15.82 -4.15
CA CYS A 54 1.39 14.90 -4.40
C CYS A 54 2.50 15.17 -3.37
N ALA A 55 3.31 14.16 -3.05
CA ALA A 55 4.56 14.29 -2.29
C ALA A 55 5.61 15.27 -2.87
N CYS A 56 5.39 15.87 -4.05
CA CYS A 56 6.19 16.99 -4.56
C CYS A 56 5.72 18.36 -4.07
N GLY A 57 4.63 18.43 -3.32
CA GLY A 57 4.04 19.68 -2.82
C GLY A 57 3.24 20.45 -3.87
N SER A 58 3.06 19.90 -5.07
CA SER A 58 2.17 20.47 -6.08
C SER A 58 0.74 20.00 -5.82
N SER A 59 -0.17 20.93 -5.59
CA SER A 59 -1.62 20.70 -5.62
C SER A 59 -2.09 20.69 -7.08
N GLN A 60 -2.93 19.72 -7.44
CA GLN A 60 -3.66 19.72 -8.70
C GLN A 60 -5.07 20.27 -8.50
#